data_AF-A0A7Z1AEF2-F1
#
_entry.id   AF-A0A7Z1AEF2-F1
#
_cell.length_a   1.000
_cell.length_b   1.000
_cell.length_c   1.000
_cell.angle_alpha   90.00
_cell.angle_beta   90.00
_cell.angle_gamma   90.00
#
_symmetry.space_group_name_H-M   'P 1'
#
loop_
_entity.id
_entity.type
_entity.pdbx_description
1 polymer ?
#
loop_
_entity_poly.entity_id
_entity_poly.type
_entity_poly.pdbx_seq_one_letter_code
_entity_poly.pdbx_strand_id
1 'polypeptide(L)' 'MHPYYPAPWRGIEGNFESLPTDINTNRPKRSNNARILIADDEPRARASLKEILRFTGYETTLAECGSEAIDLLNSASST' A
#
# COMPACT_ATOMS: atom_id res chain seq x y z
N MET A 1 7.25 -19.41 26.91
CA MET A 1 6.45 -18.16 26.83
C MET A 1 7.18 -17.22 25.88
N HIS A 2 6.57 -16.83 24.77
CA HIS A 2 7.13 -15.77 23.93
C HIS A 2 6.92 -14.43 24.67
N PRO A 3 7.97 -13.60 24.87
CA PRO A 3 7.82 -12.29 25.48
C PRO A 3 6.91 -11.44 24.59
N TYR A 4 5.92 -10.78 25.22
CA TYR A 4 5.09 -9.78 24.56
C TYR A 4 5.99 -8.58 24.22
N TYR A 5 6.37 -8.47 22.95
CA TYR A 5 6.95 -7.23 22.43
C TYR A 5 5.78 -6.30 22.11
N PRO A 6 5.58 -5.19 22.85
CA PRO A 6 4.68 -4.15 22.38
C PRO A 6 5.19 -3.69 21.02
N ALA A 7 4.33 -3.70 20.01
CA ALA A 7 4.75 -3.33 18.67
C ALA A 7 5.29 -1.88 18.72
N PRO A 8 6.54 -1.62 18.29
CA PRO A 8 7.21 -0.32 18.43
C PRO A 8 6.70 0.72 17.43
N TRP A 9 5.77 0.34 16.55
CA TRP A 9 4.92 1.29 15.89
C TRP A 9 4.26 2.09 17.02
N ARG A 10 4.55 3.40 17.10
CA ARG A 10 3.56 4.34 17.60
C ARG A 10 2.36 4.21 16.65
N GLY A 11 1.60 3.13 16.81
CA GLY A 11 0.21 3.11 16.41
C GLY A 11 -0.33 4.42 16.93
N ILE A 12 -1.04 5.13 16.07
CA ILE A 12 -1.73 6.33 16.47
C ILE A 12 -2.40 5.95 17.81
N GLU A 13 -2.00 6.58 18.93
CA GLU A 13 -2.86 6.61 20.12
C GLU A 13 -4.03 7.54 19.81
N GLY A 14 -4.63 7.34 18.64
CA GLY A 14 -5.69 8.10 18.06
C GLY A 14 -6.91 7.30 18.39
N ASN A 15 -7.80 7.94 19.13
CA ASN A 15 -9.18 7.54 19.22
C ASN A 15 -9.64 7.07 17.82
N PHE A 16 -10.00 5.80 17.65
CA PHE A 16 -10.46 5.27 16.37
C PHE A 16 -11.66 6.06 15.83
N GLU A 17 -12.42 6.74 16.70
CA GLU A 17 -13.50 7.66 16.33
C GLU A 17 -13.03 8.93 15.61
N SER A 18 -11.73 9.27 15.70
CA SER A 18 -11.12 10.41 15.00
C SER A 18 -10.52 10.05 13.65
N LEU A 19 -10.53 8.77 13.28
CA LEU A 19 -10.20 8.40 11.90
C LEU A 19 -11.28 8.98 10.97
N PRO A 20 -10.88 9.51 9.80
CA PRO A 20 -11.83 9.93 8.77
C PRO A 20 -12.81 8.78 8.48
N THR A 21 -14.06 8.94 8.91
CA THR A 21 -15.12 7.94 8.70
C THR A 21 -15.68 8.03 7.29
N ASP A 22 -15.35 9.10 6.59
CA ASP A 22 -15.62 9.41 5.19
C ASP A 22 -14.62 8.74 4.24
N ILE A 23 -14.21 7.50 4.56
CA ILE A 23 -13.71 6.60 3.51
C ILE A 23 -14.87 6.47 2.52
N ASN A 24 -14.81 7.25 1.44
CA ASN A 24 -15.88 7.32 0.46
C ASN A 24 -15.95 5.98 -0.29
N THR A 25 -16.73 5.05 0.27
CA THR A 25 -17.03 3.73 -0.31
C THR A 25 -17.81 3.86 -1.61
N ASN A 26 -18.33 5.05 -1.91
CA ASN A 26 -19.00 5.40 -3.16
C ASN A 26 -18.00 5.74 -4.28
N ARG A 27 -16.70 5.45 -4.09
CA ARG A 27 -15.74 5.49 -5.19
C ARG A 27 -16.24 4.52 -6.26
N PRO A 28 -16.45 4.97 -7.51
CA PRO A 28 -16.92 4.10 -8.57
C PRO A 28 -15.99 2.89 -8.62
N LYS A 29 -16.58 1.68 -8.66
CA LYS A 29 -15.86 0.42 -8.77
C LYS A 29 -14.87 0.57 -9.92
N ARG A 30 -13.60 0.84 -9.60
CA ARG A 30 -12.58 1.03 -10.63
C ARG A 30 -12.57 -0.27 -11.45
N SER A 31 -12.49 -0.12 -12.77
CA SER A 31 -12.51 -1.23 -13.72
C SER A 31 -11.55 -2.34 -13.29
N ASN A 32 -11.75 -3.56 -13.79
CA ASN A 32 -10.91 -4.74 -13.53
C ASN A 32 -9.42 -4.59 -13.94
N ASN A 33 -8.96 -3.37 -14.23
CA ASN A 33 -7.65 -2.99 -14.76
C ASN A 33 -6.97 -1.99 -13.83
N ALA A 34 -7.05 -2.19 -12.51
CA ALA A 34 -6.35 -1.34 -11.57
C ALA A 34 -4.83 -1.48 -11.74
N ARG A 35 -4.13 -0.34 -11.81
CA ARG A 35 -2.66 -0.27 -11.71
C ARG A 35 -2.30 -0.13 -10.23
N ILE A 36 -1.40 -0.98 -9.74
CA ILE A 36 -1.04 -1.07 -8.31
C ILE A 36 0.40 -0.61 -8.11
N LEU A 37 0.63 0.32 -7.18
CA LEU A 37 1.96 0.70 -6.71
C LEU A 37 2.26 -0.03 -5.40
N ILE A 38 3.36 -0.78 -5.36
CA ILE A 38 3.82 -1.53 -4.17
C ILE A 38 5.05 -0.84 -3.62
N ALA A 39 4.99 -0.39 -2.37
CA ALA A 39 6.12 0.19 -1.63
C ALA A 39 6.46 -0.72 -0.45
N ASP A 40 7.62 -1.37 -0.52
CA ASP A 40 8.08 -2.31 0.51
C ASP A 40 9.61 -2.35 0.48
N ASP A 41 10.23 -2.11 1.64
CA ASP A 41 11.68 -2.03 1.81
C ASP A 41 12.35 -3.41 1.91
N GLU A 42 11.57 -4.47 2.13
CA GLU A 42 12.06 -5.84 2.10
C GLU A 42 11.95 -6.41 0.66
N PRO A 43 13.08 -6.75 -0.01
CA PRO A 43 13.07 -7.14 -1.41
C PRO A 43 12.30 -8.43 -1.74
N ARG A 44 12.28 -9.41 -0.84
CA ARG A 44 11.63 -10.72 -1.05
C ARG A 44 10.11 -10.61 -0.89
N ALA A 45 9.61 -9.80 0.05
CA ALA A 45 8.23 -9.49 0.29
C ALA A 45 7.66 -8.70 -0.89
N ARG A 46 8.37 -7.64 -1.31
CA ARG A 46 8.05 -6.87 -2.52
C ARG A 46 7.94 -7.77 -3.77
N ALA A 47 8.92 -8.65 -3.98
CA ALA A 47 8.92 -9.59 -5.11
C ALA A 47 7.78 -10.62 -5.03
N SER A 48 7.53 -11.18 -3.84
CA SER A 48 6.45 -12.16 -3.63
C SER A 48 5.08 -11.55 -3.92
N LEU A 49 4.83 -10.33 -3.43
CA LEU A 49 3.57 -9.63 -3.64
C LEU A 49 3.36 -9.27 -5.11
N LYS A 50 4.42 -8.84 -5.82
CA LYS A 50 4.38 -8.63 -7.27
C LYS A 50 3.91 -9.88 -8.01
N GLU A 51 4.51 -11.04 -7.73
CA GLU A 51 4.15 -12.28 -8.43
C GLU A 51 2.69 -12.68 -8.16
N ILE A 52 2.22 -12.57 -6.92
CA ILE A 52 0.83 -12.82 -6.56
C ILE A 52 -0.12 -11.94 -7.39
N LEU A 53 0.14 -10.63 -7.43
CA LEU A 53 -0.73 -9.68 -8.14
C LEU A 53 -0.66 -9.87 -9.66
N ARG A 54 0.51 -10.22 -10.19
CA ARG A 54 0.69 -10.59 -11.60
C ARG A 54 -0.16 -11.80 -11.98
N PHE A 55 -0.19 -12.86 -11.15
CA PHE A 55 -1.04 -14.04 -11.40
C PHE A 55 -2.53 -13.71 -11.41
N THR A 56 -2.95 -12.69 -10.67
CA THR A 56 -4.33 -12.18 -10.68
C THR A 56 -4.63 -11.21 -11.83
N GLY A 57 -3.64 -10.89 -12.68
CA GLY A 57 -3.82 -10.06 -13.88
C GLY A 57 -3.63 -8.56 -13.66
N TYR A 58 -3.08 -8.12 -12.52
CA TYR A 58 -2.81 -6.72 -12.27
C TYR A 58 -1.46 -6.27 -12.83
N GLU A 59 -1.40 -5.00 -13.22
CA GLU A 59 -0.15 -4.31 -13.52
C GLU A 59 0.41 -3.67 -12.24
N THR A 60 1.69 -3.90 -11.97
CA THR A 60 2.35 -3.43 -10.74
C THR A 60 3.56 -2.55 -11.04
N THR A 61 3.67 -1.43 -10.33
CA THR A 61 4.89 -0.62 -10.20
C THR A 61 5.50 -0.87 -8.82
N LEU A 62 6.82 -1.00 -8.74
CA LEU A 62 7.53 -1.26 -7.49
C LEU A 62 8.29 -0.02 -7.02
N ALA A 63 8.32 0.17 -5.71
CA ALA A 63 9.16 1.13 -5.01
C ALA A 63 9.84 0.43 -3.83
N GLU A 64 11.11 0.73 -3.58
CA GLU A 64 11.92 0.17 -2.49
C GLU A 64 11.74 0.95 -1.19
N CYS A 65 11.12 2.14 -1.26
CA CYS A 65 10.85 2.98 -0.10
C CYS A 65 9.71 3.96 -0.36
N GLY A 66 9.24 4.62 0.71
CA GLY A 66 8.14 5.58 0.63
C GLY A 66 8.42 6.80 -0.24
N SER A 67 9.65 7.34 -0.23
CA SER A 67 10.02 8.50 -1.04
C SER A 67 9.95 8.19 -2.54
N GLU A 68 10.52 7.04 -2.94
CA GLU A 68 10.44 6.58 -4.33
C GLU A 68 8.98 6.34 -4.76
N ALA A 69 8.15 5.78 -3.86
CA ALA A 69 6.74 5.57 -4.15
C ALA A 69 6.00 6.89 -4.43
N ILE A 70 6.29 7.94 -3.67
CA ILE A 70 5.72 9.28 -3.88
C ILE A 70 6.19 9.86 -5.22
N ASP A 71 7.47 9.74 -5.55
CA ASP A 71 8.02 10.21 -6.81
C ASP A 71 7.35 9.51 -8.02
N LEU A 72 7.21 8.19 -7.94
CA LEU A 72 6.51 7.38 -8.95
C LEU A 72 5.03 7.77 -9.06
N LEU A 73 4.35 7.99 -7.95
CA LEU A 73 2.95 8.41 -7.93
C LEU A 73 2.74 9.77 -8.62
N ASN A 74 3.60 10.74 -8.32
CA ASN A 74 3.53 12.08 -8.91
C ASN A 74 3.86 12.06 -10.41
N SER A 75 4.76 11.18 -10.84
CA SER A 75 5.07 11.01 -12.27
C SER A 75 3.90 10.41 -13.06
N ALA A 76 3.09 9.55 -12.43
CA ALA A 76 1.98 8.86 -13.07
C ALA A 76 0.72 9.73 -13.29
N SER A 77 0.61 10.88 -12.61
CA SER A 77 -0.52 11.82 -12.73
C SER A 77 -0.38 12.84 -13.87
N SER A 78 0.75 12.88 -14.58
CA SER A 78 1.04 13.85 -15.65
C SER A 78 0.65 13.37 -17.06
N THR A 79 -0.26 12.40 -17.19
CA THR A 79 -0.77 11.87 -18.47
C THR A 79 -2.27 11.75 -18.41
#